data_AF-A0A3D3ECA9-F1
#
_entry.id   AF-A0A3D3ECA9-F1
#
_cell.length_a   1.000
_cell.length_b   1.000
_cell.length_c   1.000
_cell.angle_alpha   90.00
_cell.angle_beta   90.00
_cell.angle_gamma   90.00
#
_symmetry.space_group_name_H-M   'P 1'
#
loop_
_entity.id
_entity.type
_entity.pdbx_description
1 polymer ?
#
loop_
_entity_poly.entity_id
_entity_poly.type
_entity_poly.pdbx_seq_one_letter_code
_entity_poly.pdbx_strand_id
1 'polypeptide(L)'
;MSLSDQDHQFLHMLARIADALEARHPPDPDPANLPMADAYVWNKAKRRLSPVDSINRVELRLLCGIDQQRDMLLSNTIAFV
;
A
#
# COMPACT_ATOMS: atom_id res chain seq x y z
N MET A 1 -32.93 -28.78 19.23
CA MET A 1 -31.58 -28.19 19.14
C MET A 1 -31.78 -26.69 19.34
N SER A 2 -31.30 -26.15 20.47
CA SER A 2 -31.65 -24.79 20.92
C SER A 2 -30.94 -23.73 20.07
N LEU A 3 -31.56 -22.57 19.86
CA LEU A 3 -31.01 -21.46 19.05
C LEU A 3 -29.58 -21.08 19.47
N SER A 4 -29.29 -21.14 20.77
CA SER A 4 -27.96 -20.89 21.33
C SER A 4 -26.89 -21.89 20.88
N ASP A 5 -27.26 -23.14 20.59
CA ASP A 5 -26.34 -24.18 20.14
C ASP A 5 -25.90 -23.93 18.68
N GLN A 6 -26.82 -23.39 17.86
CA GLN A 6 -26.53 -22.92 16.50
C GLN A 6 -25.63 -21.69 16.51
N ASP A 7 -25.85 -20.73 17.41
CA ASP A 7 -25.00 -19.54 17.54
C ASP A 7 -23.57 -19.91 17.92
N HIS A 8 -23.38 -20.84 18.88
CA HIS A 8 -22.06 -21.33 19.26
C HIS A 8 -21.36 -22.05 18.10
N GLN A 9 -22.10 -22.86 17.33
CA GLN A 9 -21.56 -23.54 16.17
C GLN A 9 -21.15 -22.55 15.06
N PHE A 10 -21.92 -21.49 14.85
CA PHE A 10 -21.64 -20.45 13.87
C PHE A 10 -20.42 -19.61 14.27
N LEU A 11 -20.34 -19.18 15.53
CA LEU A 11 -19.18 -18.46 16.07
C LEU A 11 -17.90 -19.29 15.98
N HIS A 12 -17.97 -20.59 16.28
CA HIS A 12 -16.84 -21.49 16.13
C HIS A 12 -16.38 -21.61 14.65
N MET A 13 -17.32 -21.59 13.70
CA MET A 13 -16.98 -21.63 12.27
C MET A 13 -16.32 -20.32 11.81
N LEU A 14 -16.83 -19.17 12.28
CA LEU A 14 -16.22 -17.86 12.02
C LEU A 14 -14.81 -17.76 12.61
N ALA A 15 -14.60 -18.23 13.83
CA ALA A 15 -13.28 -18.26 14.47
C ALA A 15 -12.29 -19.10 13.64
N ARG A 16 -12.69 -20.30 13.20
CA ARG A 16 -11.84 -21.13 12.32
C ARG A 16 -11.51 -20.46 10.98
N ILE A 17 -12.45 -19.70 10.41
CA ILE A 17 -12.19 -18.93 9.19
C ILE A 17 -11.21 -17.80 9.47
N ALA A 18 -11.38 -17.06 10.57
CA ALA A 18 -10.46 -16.01 11.00
C ALA A 18 -9.04 -16.56 11.21
N ASP A 19 -8.89 -17.66 11.96
CA ASP A 19 -7.60 -18.31 12.20
C ASP A 19 -6.93 -18.76 10.90
N ALA A 20 -7.71 -19.38 10.00
CA ALA A 20 -7.21 -19.85 8.70
C ALA A 20 -6.83 -18.70 7.77
N LEU A 21 -7.53 -17.57 7.87
CA LEU A 21 -7.19 -16.34 7.16
C LEU A 21 -5.89 -15.78 7.74
N GLU A 22 -5.82 -15.49 9.04
CA GLU A 22 -4.63 -14.96 9.71
C GLU A 22 -3.37 -15.78 9.41
N ALA A 23 -3.46 -17.11 9.46
CA ALA A 23 -2.34 -18.00 9.14
C ALA A 23 -1.83 -17.89 7.68
N ARG A 24 -2.66 -17.41 6.74
CA ARG A 24 -2.30 -17.22 5.32
C ARG A 24 -1.87 -15.80 4.99
N HIS A 25 -1.94 -14.86 5.93
CA HIS A 25 -1.44 -13.52 5.71
C HIS A 25 0.07 -13.50 5.99
N PRO A 26 0.91 -13.10 5.02
CA PRO A 26 2.29 -12.76 5.33
C PRO A 26 2.29 -11.66 6.40
N PRO A 27 3.22 -11.69 7.37
CA PRO A 27 3.40 -10.55 8.26
C PRO A 27 3.60 -9.28 7.43
N ASP A 28 3.08 -8.16 7.94
CA ASP A 28 3.22 -6.88 7.27
C ASP A 28 4.71 -6.62 6.98
N PRO A 29 5.04 -6.14 5.77
CA PRO A 29 6.42 -5.87 5.42
C PRO A 29 6.98 -4.81 6.37
N ASP A 30 8.06 -5.15 7.07
CA ASP A 30 8.75 -4.22 7.96
C ASP A 30 9.24 -3.00 7.15
N PRO A 31 8.80 -1.77 7.48
CA PRO A 31 9.25 -0.57 6.78
C PRO A 31 10.77 -0.38 6.83
N ALA A 32 11.48 -0.93 7.82
CA ALA A 32 12.94 -0.89 7.88
C ALA A 32 13.62 -1.72 6.77
N ASN A 33 12.91 -2.67 6.15
CA ASN A 33 13.41 -3.48 5.04
C ASN A 33 13.28 -2.81 3.67
N LEU A 34 12.74 -1.58 3.60
CA LEU A 34 12.70 -0.80 2.37
C LEU A 34 14.07 -0.11 2.16
N PRO A 35 14.88 -0.52 1.18
CA PRO A 35 16.19 0.08 0.96
C PRO A 35 16.03 1.54 0.56
N MET A 36 16.79 2.42 1.19
CA MET A 36 16.83 3.85 0.85
C MET A 36 17.15 4.07 -0.64
N ALA A 37 16.21 4.66 -1.36
CA ALA A 37 16.32 5.04 -2.76
C ALA A 37 15.48 6.29 -3.06
N ASP A 38 15.86 7.02 -4.10
CA ASP A 38 15.18 8.24 -4.55
C ASP A 38 13.80 7.97 -5.18
N ALA A 39 13.59 6.76 -5.73
CA ALA A 39 12.33 6.36 -6.33
C ALA A 39 12.12 4.84 -6.23
N TYR A 40 10.85 4.45 -6.27
CA TYR A 40 10.41 3.06 -6.22
C TYR A 40 9.36 2.77 -7.28
N VAL A 41 9.36 1.55 -7.80
CA VAL A 41 8.30 1.02 -8.66
C VAL A 41 7.55 -0.08 -7.90
N TRP A 42 6.22 -0.02 -7.92
CA TRP A 42 5.39 -1.09 -7.38
C TRP A 42 5.45 -2.34 -8.27
N ASN A 43 6.05 -3.41 -7.75
CA ASN A 43 6.05 -4.70 -8.42
C ASN A 43 4.84 -5.52 -7.95
N LYS A 44 3.77 -5.53 -8.76
CA LYS A 44 2.52 -6.26 -8.45
C LYS A 44 2.75 -7.76 -8.22
N ALA A 45 3.62 -8.40 -9.00
CA ALA A 45 3.88 -9.84 -8.90
C ALA A 45 4.55 -10.22 -7.57
N LYS A 46 5.50 -9.39 -7.12
CA LYS A 46 6.21 -9.58 -5.85
C LYS A 46 5.55 -8.87 -4.67
N ARG A 47 4.46 -8.12 -4.92
CA ARG A 47 3.75 -7.26 -3.95
C ARG A 47 4.70 -6.41 -3.11
N ARG A 48 5.70 -5.81 -3.75
CA ARG A 48 6.72 -5.00 -3.07
C ARG A 48 7.14 -3.79 -3.89
N LEU A 49 7.60 -2.76 -3.19
CA LEU A 49 8.33 -1.65 -3.79
C LEU A 49 9.74 -2.12 -4.16
N SER A 50 10.15 -1.88 -5.40
CA SER A 50 11.51 -2.14 -5.86
C SER A 50 12.21 -0.81 -6.10
N PRO A 51 13.42 -0.58 -5.56
CA PRO A 51 14.14 0.66 -5.77
C PRO A 51 14.52 0.83 -7.24
N VAL A 52 14.62 2.08 -7.69
CA VAL A 52 15.10 2.44 -9.03
C VAL A 52 16.54 2.93 -8.90
N ASP A 53 17.50 2.13 -9.36
CA ASP A 53 18.94 2.43 -9.21
C ASP A 53 19.39 3.63 -10.06
N SER A 54 18.78 3.85 -11.22
CA SER A 54 19.09 4.96 -12.13
C SER A 54 17.82 5.62 -12.64
N ILE A 55 17.59 6.85 -12.19
CA ILE A 55 16.41 7.63 -12.55
C ILE A 55 16.77 8.55 -13.72
N ASN A 56 16.09 8.38 -14.86
CA ASN A 56 16.12 9.34 -15.95
C ASN A 56 15.16 10.50 -15.63
N ARG A 57 15.68 11.51 -14.92
CA ARG A 57 14.92 12.70 -14.51
C ARG A 57 15.16 13.87 -15.46
N VAL A 58 14.09 14.62 -15.75
CA VAL A 58 14.15 15.92 -16.42
C VAL A 58 13.80 16.97 -15.38
N GLU A 59 14.56 18.06 -15.33
CA GLU A 59 14.26 19.16 -14.39
C GLU A 59 12.89 19.76 -14.68
N LEU A 60 12.07 19.92 -13.65
CA LEU A 60 10.69 20.41 -13.78
C LEU A 60 10.60 21.78 -14.47
N ARG A 61 11.60 22.64 -14.29
CA ARG A 61 11.69 23.96 -14.94
C ARG A 61 11.83 23.91 -16.46
N LEU A 62 12.21 22.77 -17.02
CA LEU A 62 12.34 22.57 -18.47
C LEU A 62 10.99 22.25 -19.13
N LEU A 63 9.96 21.91 -18.33
CA LEU A 63 8.61 21.67 -18.82
C LEU A 63 7.88 23.02 -18.94
N CYS A 64 7.85 23.58 -20.15
CA CYS A 64 7.16 24.83 -20.43
C CYS A 64 5.65 24.64 -20.64
N GLY A 65 4.85 25.63 -20.24
CA GLY A 65 3.40 25.63 -20.50
C GLY A 65 2.56 24.81 -19.52
N ILE A 66 3.17 24.30 -18.45
CA ILE A 66 2.48 23.57 -17.37
C ILE A 66 2.52 24.29 -16.03
N ASP A 67 2.91 25.57 -15.99
CA ASP A 67 3.12 26.33 -14.75
C ASP A 67 1.88 26.31 -13.84
N GLN A 68 0.70 26.56 -14.43
CA GLN A 68 -0.55 26.56 -13.67
C GLN A 68 -0.89 25.19 -13.08
N GLN A 69 -0.74 24.12 -13.86
CA GLN A 69 -1.03 22.75 -13.42
C GLN A 69 -0.03 22.31 -12.35
N ARG A 70 1.26 22.63 -12.53
CA ARG A 70 2.32 22.38 -11.55
C ARG A 70 1.99 23.05 -10.23
N ASP A 71 1.70 24.34 -10.26
CA ASP A 71 1.49 25.14 -9.06
C ASP A 71 0.19 24.72 -8.33
N MET A 72 -0.87 24.42 -9.10
CA MET A 72 -2.12 23.91 -8.54
C MET A 72 -1.94 22.52 -7.91
N LEU A 73 -1.22 21.62 -8.57
CA LEU A 73 -0.94 20.29 -8.02
C LEU A 73 -0.13 20.40 -6.73
N LEU A 74 0.93 21.21 -6.71
CA LEU A 74 1.76 21.43 -5.52
C LEU A 74 0.94 22.00 -4.36
N SER A 75 0.14 23.04 -4.63
CA SER A 75 -0.73 23.67 -3.64
C SER A 75 -1.69 22.64 -3.02
N ASN A 76 -2.34 21.82 -3.86
CA ASN A 76 -3.23 20.76 -3.40
C ASN A 76 -2.48 19.73 -2.54
N THR A 77 -1.31 19.25 -2.98
CA THR A 77 -0.53 18.26 -2.23
C THR A 77 -0.14 18.79 -0.86
N ILE A 78 0.29 20.05 -0.74
CA ILE A 78 0.64 20.67 0.54
C ILE A 78 -0.58 20.77 1.47
N ALA A 79 -1.76 21.04 0.93
CA ALA A 79 -2.98 21.14 1.72
C ALA A 79 -3.52 19.80 2.24
N PHE A 80 -3.07 18.67 1.68
CA PHE A 80 -3.50 17.31 2.08
C PHE A 80 -2.60 16.65 3.14
N VAL A 81 -1.40 17.17 3.39
CA VAL A 81 -0.49 16.70 4.44
C VAL A 81 -0.91 17.29 5.79
#